data_AF-A0A158FM19-F1
#
_entry.id   AF-A0A158FM19-F1
#
_cell.length_a   1.000
_cell.length_b   1.000
_cell.length_c   1.000
_cell.angle_alpha   90.00
_cell.angle_beta   90.00
_cell.angle_gamma   90.00
#
_symmetry.space_group_name_H-M   'P 1'
#
loop_
_entity.id
_entity.type
_entity.pdbx_description
1 polymer ?
#
loop_
_entity_poly.entity_id
_entity_poly.type
_entity_poly.pdbx_seq_one_letter_code
_entity_poly.pdbx_strand_id
1 'polypeptide(L)' 'MLTCKEATQLMSNDMDRRTSLHERNQLRLHLITCSGCRNYRRDLHMLRRACRAFAARSVDGESSGD' A
#
# COMPACT_ATOMS: atom_id res chain seq x y z
N MET A 1 10.86 17.36 7.16
CA MET A 1 9.93 16.39 7.77
C MET A 1 8.83 16.14 6.77
N LEU A 2 8.51 14.87 6.46
CA LEU A 2 7.33 14.57 5.65
C LEU A 2 6.06 14.91 6.43
N THR A 3 5.10 15.55 5.76
CA THR A 3 3.74 15.70 6.26
C THR A 3 2.97 14.39 6.12
N CYS A 4 1.89 14.21 6.89
CA CYS A 4 1.03 13.03 6.77
C CYS A 4 0.45 12.87 5.35
N LYS A 5 0.19 13.99 4.65
CA LYS A 5 -0.29 14.01 3.27
C LYS A 5 0.77 13.50 2.29
N GLU A 6 2.00 14.00 2.41
CA GLU A 6 3.11 13.49 1.60
C GLU A 6 3.37 12.01 1.91
N ALA A 7 3.27 11.59 3.17
CA ALA A 7 3.53 10.22 3.57
C ALA A 7 2.52 9.24 2.95
N THR A 8 1.22 9.58 3.01
CA THR A 8 0.15 8.82 2.36
C THR A 8 0.31 8.79 0.84
N GLN A 9 0.66 9.93 0.23
CA GLN A 9 0.90 9.99 -1.22
C GLN A 9 2.11 9.16 -1.65
N LEU A 10 3.17 9.13 -0.83
CA LEU A 10 4.36 8.32 -1.07
C LEU A 10 4.09 6.83 -0.85
N MET A 11 3.23 6.46 0.11
CA MET A 11 2.73 5.07 0.25
C MET A 11 1.97 4.61 -0.99
N SER A 12 1.06 5.44 -1.52
CA SER A 12 0.35 5.13 -2.78
C SER A 12 1.31 5.03 -3.96
N ASN A 13 2.30 5.93 -4.04
CA ASN A 13 3.33 5.87 -5.07
C ASN A 13 4.15 4.59 -5.00
N ASP A 14 4.56 4.13 -3.81
CA ASP A 14 5.32 2.88 -3.65
C ASP A 14 4.56 1.64 -4.13
N MET A 15 3.22 1.74 -4.16
CA MET A 15 2.35 0.68 -4.63
C MET A 15 2.15 0.67 -6.15
N ASP A 16 2.20 1.82 -6.81
CA ASP A 16 1.99 1.93 -8.26
C ASP A 16 3.30 2.01 -9.05
N ARG A 17 4.34 2.62 -8.47
CA ARG A 17 5.65 2.87 -9.06
C ARG A 17 6.77 2.46 -8.11
N ARG A 18 7.95 2.20 -8.66
CA ARG A 18 9.15 1.99 -7.83
C ARG A 18 9.54 3.34 -7.21
N THR A 19 9.30 3.50 -5.90
CA THR A 19 9.86 4.62 -5.15
C THR A 19 11.36 4.41 -4.92
N SER A 20 12.09 5.51 -4.81
CA SER A 20 13.52 5.50 -4.50
C SER A 20 13.77 4.99 -3.07
N LEU A 21 14.94 4.41 -2.83
CA LEU A 21 15.33 3.96 -1.48
C LEU A 21 15.34 5.10 -0.46
N HIS A 22 15.63 6.33 -0.91
CA HIS A 22 15.62 7.53 -0.08
C HIS A 22 14.21 7.85 0.44
N GLU A 23 13.22 7.84 -0.44
CA GLU A 23 11.81 8.10 -0.09
C GLU A 23 11.27 7.06 0.90
N ARG A 24 11.64 5.78 0.73
CA ARG A 24 11.28 4.72 1.69
C ARG A 24 11.87 4.93 3.08
N ASN A 25 13.10 5.42 3.16
CA ASN A 25 13.74 5.70 4.43
C ASN A 25 13.10 6.91 5.13
N GLN A 26 12.77 7.97 4.40
CA GLN A 26 12.04 9.11 4.97
C GLN A 26 10.64 8.69 5.47
N LEU A 27 9.94 7.85 4.71
CA LEU A 27 8.65 7.32 5.13
C LEU A 27 8.76 6.47 6.40
N ARG A 28 9.79 5.60 6.51
CA ARG A 28 10.05 4.84 7.75
C ARG A 28 10.25 5.75 8.95
N LEU A 29 11.02 6.83 8.80
CA LEU A 29 11.24 7.79 9.88
C LEU A 29 9.93 8.43 10.34
N HIS A 30 9.07 8.85 9.40
CA HIS A 30 7.76 9.42 9.71
C HIS A 30 6.82 8.42 10.40
N LEU A 31 6.86 7.15 10.02
CA LEU A 31 6.03 6.10 10.63
C LEU A 31 6.44 5.76 12.07
N ILE A 32 7.67 6.08 12.47
CA ILE A 32 8.12 5.96 13.86
C ILE A 32 7.42 7.01 14.73
N THR A 33 7.24 8.23 14.21
CA THR A 33 6.69 9.36 14.97
C THR A 33 5.17 9.52 14.81
N CYS A 34 4.57 8.98 13.74
CA CYS A 34 3.15 9.09 13.46
C CYS A 34 2.46 7.71 13.47
N SER A 35 1.66 7.46 14.50
CA SER A 35 0.81 6.26 14.63
C SER A 35 -0.32 6.23 13.59
N GLY A 36 -0.89 7.39 13.23
CA GLY A 36 -1.96 7.48 12.22
C GLY A 36 -1.51 6.96 10.85
N CYS A 37 -0.36 7.42 10.37
CA CYS A 37 0.24 6.95 9.12
C CYS A 37 0.64 5.46 9.20
N ARG A 38 1.00 4.95 10.38
CA ARG A 38 1.29 3.53 10.59
C ARG A 38 0.06 2.65 10.47
N ASN A 39 -1.05 3.06 11.07
CA ASN A 39 -2.32 2.35 10.97
C ASN A 39 -2.82 2.38 9.52
N TYR A 40 -2.81 3.56 8.89
CA TYR A 40 -3.18 3.70 7.48
C TYR A 40 -2.38 2.77 6.58
N ARG A 41 -1.06 2.68 6.75
CA ARG A 41 -0.21 1.76 5.96
C ARG A 41 -0.64 0.29 6.12
N ARG A 42 -1.05 -0.11 7.33
CA ARG A 42 -1.53 -1.47 7.61
C ARG A 42 -2.84 -1.74 6.88
N ASP A 43 -3.79 -0.81 6.97
CA ASP A 43 -5.10 -0.92 6.32
C ASP A 43 -4.94 -0.97 4.79
N LEU A 44 -4.07 -0.13 4.25
CA LEU A 44 -3.73 -0.08 2.82
C LEU A 44 -3.17 -1.41 2.31
N HIS A 45 -2.26 -2.04 3.07
CA HIS A 45 -1.75 -3.37 2.73
C HIS A 45 -2.83 -4.46 2.82
N MET A 46 -3.72 -4.37 3.81
CA MET A 46 -4.83 -5.32 3.95
C MET A 46 -5.78 -5.23 2.76
N LEU A 47 -6.20 -4.02 2.40
CA LEU A 47 -7.03 -3.76 1.21
C LEU A 47 -6.36 -4.31 -0.05
N ARG A 48 -5.07 -4.01 -0.26
CA ARG A 48 -4.33 -4.51 -1.42
C ARG A 48 -4.25 -6.03 -1.48
N ARG A 49 -4.08 -6.69 -0.33
CA ARG A 49 -4.06 -8.15 -0.25
C ARG A 49 -5.43 -8.75 -0.58
N ALA A 50 -6.50 -8.14 -0.09
CA ALA A 50 -7.87 -8.53 -0.42
C ALA A 50 -8.17 -8.36 -1.92
N CYS A 51 -7.83 -7.21 -2.51
CA CYS A 51 -7.99 -6.96 -3.95
C CYS A 51 -7.19 -7.96 -4.79
N ARG A 52 -5.96 -8.29 -4.41
CA ARG A 52 -5.16 -9.32 -5.10
C ARG A 52 -5.74 -10.72 -4.97
N ALA A 53 -6.24 -11.09 -3.79
CA ALA A 53 -6.90 -12.38 -3.59
C ALA A 53 -8.20 -12.48 -4.39
N PHE A 54 -8.95 -11.38 -4.50
CA PHE A 54 -10.13 -11.29 -5.35
C PHE A 54 -9.77 -11.44 -6.83
N ALA A 55 -8.80 -10.66 -7.33
CA ALA A 55 -8.34 -10.74 -8.71
C ALA A 55 -7.79 -12.15 -9.06
N ALA A 56 -7.06 -12.79 -8.16
CA ALA A 56 -6.60 -14.17 -8.35
C ALA A 56 -7.79 -15.15 -8.49
N ARG A 57 -8.80 -15.04 -7.61
CA ARG A 57 -10.02 -15.87 -7.70
C ARG A 57 -10.84 -15.60 -8.96
N SER A 58 -10.83 -14.39 -9.49
CA SER A 58 -11.50 -14.06 -10.76
C SER A 58 -10.77 -14.68 -11.96
N VAL A 59 -9.45 -14.87 -11.89
CA VAL A 59 -8.66 -15.52 -12.96
C VAL A 59 -8.81 -17.05 -12.92
N ASP A 60 -9.03 -17.63 -11.74
CA ASP A 60 -9.34 -19.07 -11.59
C ASP A 60 -10.82 -19.42 -11.89
N GLY A 61 -11.69 -18.40 -12.07
CA GLY A 61 -13.14 -18.55 -12.22
C GLY A 61 -13.67 -18.51 -13.66
N GLU A 62 -12.82 -18.34 -14.68
CA GLU A 62 -13.25 -18.25 -16.09
C GLU A 62 -13.05 -19.58 -16.86
N SER A 63 -13.24 -20.72 -16.18
CA SER A 63 -13.31 -22.04 -16.83
C SER A 63 -14.28 -23.00 -16.12
N SER A 64 -15.48 -22.55 -15.76
CA SER A 64 -16.71 -23.37 -15.67
C SER A 64 -17.90 -22.54 -15.18
N GLY A 65 -19.00 -22.55 -15.95
CA GLY A 65 -20.30 -21.94 -15.64
C GLY A 65 -20.83 -21.22 -16.88
N ASP A 66 -21.27 -21.94 -17.91
CA ASP A 66 -22.64 -22.47 -18.13
C ASP A 66 -23.67 -21.34 -18.38
#